data_AF-A0A7G9SGN5-F1
#
_entry.id   AF-A0A7G9SGN5-F1
#
_cell.length_a   1.000
_cell.length_b   1.000
_cell.length_c   1.000
_cell.angle_alpha   90.00
_cell.angle_beta   90.00
_cell.angle_gamma   90.00
#
_symmetry.space_group_name_H-M   'P 1'
#
loop_
_entity.id
_entity.type
_entity.pdbx_description
1 polymer ?
#
loop_
_entity_poly.entity_id
_entity_poly.type
_entity_poly.pdbx_seq_one_letter_code
_entity_poly.pdbx_strand_id
1 'polypeptide(L)'
;MALRGDLPASMTRTRGAGTPVVAQLVASGLALLLIAANASKGTVGLFTFSVLLTTSASLWMYVLCAIAAWRMTSSIGSKAVIFAGIAFVALAFYGSGWEANAWSIVLLLAGLAVRWIIRSRGGSSPEVAETRA
;
A
#
# COMPACT_ATOMS: atom_id res chain seq x y z
N MET A 1 2.09 -4.99 -9.80
CA MET A 1 1.27 -5.81 -8.88
C MET A 1 0.29 -6.68 -9.66
N ALA A 2 -0.59 -6.13 -10.52
CA ALA A 2 -1.53 -6.93 -11.32
C ALA A 2 -0.87 -7.97 -12.25
N LEU A 3 0.21 -7.59 -12.95
CA LEU A 3 1.01 -8.52 -13.77
C LEU A 3 1.66 -9.68 -12.98
N ARG A 4 1.85 -9.52 -11.66
CA ARG A 4 2.40 -10.54 -10.77
C ARG A 4 1.31 -11.40 -10.10
N GLY A 5 0.04 -11.19 -10.44
CA GLY A 5 -1.09 -11.90 -9.83
C GLY A 5 -1.52 -11.36 -8.45
N ASP A 6 -0.94 -10.26 -7.97
CA ASP A 6 -1.29 -9.67 -6.67
C ASP A 6 -2.56 -8.78 -6.72
N LEU A 7 -3.16 -8.57 -7.90
CA LEU A 7 -4.39 -7.79 -8.10
C LEU A 7 -5.34 -8.50 -9.10
N PRO A 8 -6.64 -8.14 -9.16
CA PRO A 8 -7.58 -8.72 -10.13
C PRO A 8 -7.10 -8.57 -11.58
N ALA A 9 -7.35 -9.60 -12.41
CA ALA A 9 -6.89 -9.64 -13.80
C ALA A 9 -7.38 -8.46 -14.66
N SER A 10 -8.52 -7.85 -14.31
CA SER A 10 -9.04 -6.66 -14.97
C SER A 10 -8.09 -5.46 -14.89
N MET A 11 -7.29 -5.35 -13.82
CA MET A 11 -6.28 -4.30 -13.65
C MET A 11 -5.00 -4.52 -14.46
N THR A 12 -4.85 -5.68 -15.09
CA THR A 12 -3.74 -5.97 -16.02
C THR A 12 -4.00 -5.38 -17.41
N ARG A 13 -5.25 -5.00 -17.73
CA ARG A 13 -5.58 -4.41 -19.03
C ARG A 13 -4.98 -3.03 -19.20
N THR A 14 -4.17 -2.90 -20.24
CA THR A 14 -3.59 -1.64 -20.70
C THR A 14 -4.16 -1.25 -22.08
N ARG A 15 -4.13 0.04 -22.43
CA ARG A 15 -4.56 0.57 -23.72
C ARG A 15 -3.49 1.48 -24.33
N GLY A 16 -3.33 1.46 -25.64
CA GLY A 16 -2.36 2.31 -26.35
C GLY A 16 -0.92 2.03 -25.89
N ALA A 17 -0.19 3.08 -25.51
CA ALA A 17 1.19 3.02 -25.03
C ALA A 17 1.38 2.37 -23.63
N GLY A 18 0.46 1.48 -23.22
CA GLY A 18 0.54 0.78 -21.94
C GLY A 18 -0.23 1.42 -20.79
N THR A 19 -1.16 2.34 -21.05
CA THR A 19 -1.93 3.05 -20.00
C THR A 19 -2.91 2.09 -19.30
N PRO A 20 -2.83 1.89 -17.97
CA PRO A 20 -3.70 0.97 -17.23
C PRO A 20 -5.06 1.62 -16.91
N VAL A 21 -5.96 1.67 -17.90
CA VAL A 21 -7.23 2.43 -17.83
C VAL A 21 -8.09 2.03 -16.62
N VAL A 22 -8.23 0.73 -16.35
CA VAL A 22 -9.07 0.25 -15.24
C VAL A 22 -8.48 0.69 -13.89
N ALA A 23 -7.17 0.56 -13.70
CA ALA A 23 -6.52 0.99 -12.46
C ALA A 23 -6.63 2.50 -12.26
N GLN A 24 -6.50 3.28 -13.33
CA GLN A 24 -6.65 4.73 -13.28
C GLN A 24 -8.07 5.16 -12.89
N LEU A 25 -9.10 4.56 -13.51
CA LEU A 25 -10.49 4.85 -13.17
C LEU A 25 -10.82 4.52 -11.72
N VAL A 26 -10.32 3.38 -11.21
CA VAL A 26 -10.49 3.00 -9.80
C VAL A 26 -9.81 4.02 -8.88
N ALA A 27 -8.57 4.41 -9.17
CA ALA A 27 -7.84 5.40 -8.37
C ALA A 27 -8.54 6.77 -8.35
N SER A 28 -8.99 7.25 -9.52
CA SER A 28 -9.74 8.50 -9.62
C SER A 28 -11.09 8.45 -8.91
N GLY A 29 -11.80 7.31 -8.99
CA GLY A 29 -13.06 7.11 -8.28
C GLY A 29 -12.88 7.16 -6.76
N LEU A 30 -11.86 6.48 -6.23
CA LEU A 30 -11.51 6.53 -4.81
C LEU A 30 -11.15 7.95 -4.36
N ALA A 31 -10.37 8.68 -5.17
CA ALA A 31 -10.03 10.07 -4.87
C ALA A 31 -11.27 10.97 -4.81
N LEU A 32 -12.22 10.80 -5.74
CA LEU A 32 -13.47 11.56 -5.76
C LEU A 32 -14.34 11.25 -4.53
N LEU A 33 -14.47 9.97 -4.15
CA LEU A 33 -15.19 9.56 -2.95
C LEU A 33 -14.57 10.17 -1.69
N LEU A 34 -13.24 10.21 -1.60
CA LEU A 34 -12.53 10.80 -0.48
C LEU A 34 -12.77 12.31 -0.39
N ILE A 35 -12.76 13.03 -1.51
CA ILE A 35 -13.09 14.45 -1.56
C ILE A 35 -14.55 14.68 -1.13
N ALA A 36 -15.49 13.87 -1.63
CA ALA A 36 -16.89 13.97 -1.27
C ALA A 36 -17.13 13.73 0.23
N ALA A 37 -16.45 12.74 0.82
CA ALA A 37 -16.48 12.48 2.26
C ALA A 37 -15.91 13.65 3.10
N ASN A 38 -15.06 14.49 2.49
CA ASN A 38 -14.42 15.63 3.15
C ASN A 38 -15.15 16.98 2.98
N ALA A 39 -16.28 17.04 2.27
CA ALA A 39 -16.89 18.31 1.81
C ALA A 39 -17.78 19.09 2.81
N SER A 40 -18.03 18.60 4.04
CA SER A 40 -18.95 19.26 4.99
C SER A 40 -18.27 20.26 5.95
N LYS A 41 -19.05 21.19 6.52
CA LYS A 41 -18.49 22.30 7.35
C LYS A 41 -17.92 21.88 8.71
N GLY A 42 -18.19 20.66 9.20
CA GLY A 42 -17.60 20.09 10.42
C GLY A 42 -16.33 19.25 10.18
N THR A 43 -15.81 19.24 8.95
CA THR A 43 -14.94 18.16 8.44
C THR A 43 -13.44 18.50 8.46
N VAL A 44 -13.04 19.67 8.98
CA VAL A 44 -11.60 20.01 9.14
C VAL A 44 -10.86 18.96 9.97
N GLY A 45 -11.52 18.42 11.01
CA GLY A 45 -10.97 17.33 11.82
C GLY A 45 -10.78 16.04 11.03
N LEU A 46 -11.76 15.67 10.19
CA LEU A 46 -11.70 14.47 9.34
C LEU A 46 -10.64 14.62 8.22
N PHE A 47 -10.51 15.80 7.62
CA PHE A 47 -9.47 16.08 6.65
C PHE A 47 -8.07 16.01 7.30
N THR A 48 -7.90 16.67 8.45
CA THR A 48 -6.64 16.63 9.22
C THR A 48 -6.28 15.20 9.60
N PHE A 49 -7.26 14.43 10.09
CA PHE A 49 -7.10 13.01 10.38
C PHE A 49 -6.73 12.21 9.13
N SER A 50 -7.37 12.44 7.98
CA SER A 50 -7.07 11.75 6.73
C SER A 50 -5.64 12.00 6.25
N VAL A 51 -5.12 13.23 6.42
CA VAL A 51 -3.73 13.57 6.08
C VAL A 51 -2.76 12.89 7.05
N LEU A 52 -3.04 12.92 8.35
CA LEU A 52 -2.24 12.23 9.37
C LEU A 52 -2.24 10.71 9.16
N LEU A 53 -3.39 10.13 8.82
CA LEU A 53 -3.56 8.72 8.52
C LEU A 53 -2.75 8.30 7.29
N THR A 54 -2.82 9.07 6.20
CA THR A 54 -2.11 8.75 4.95
C THR A 54 -0.60 8.85 5.12
N THR A 55 -0.12 9.86 5.84
CA THR A 55 1.30 10.03 6.13
C THR A 55 1.80 8.96 7.10
N SER A 56 1.05 8.64 8.16
CA SER A 56 1.36 7.54 9.08
C SER A 56 1.40 6.17 8.39
N ALA A 57 0.45 5.86 7.51
CA ALA A 57 0.46 4.63 6.72
C ALA A 57 1.73 4.50 5.86
N SER A 58 2.21 5.63 5.31
CA SER A 58 3.47 5.67 4.56
C SER A 58 4.69 5.43 5.46
N LEU A 59 4.70 5.95 6.69
CA LEU A 59 5.76 5.68 7.66
C LEU A 59 5.86 4.18 7.99
N TRP A 60 4.74 3.50 8.19
CA TRP A 60 4.74 2.05 8.39
C TRP A 60 5.32 1.29 7.21
N MET A 61 4.99 1.69 5.98
CA MET A 61 5.63 1.13 4.78
C MET A 61 7.15 1.35 4.80
N TYR A 62 7.62 2.52 5.21
CA TYR A 62 9.06 2.78 5.34
C TYR A 62 9.72 1.91 6.40
N VAL A 63 9.09 1.67 7.55
CA VAL A 63 9.60 0.72 8.56
C VAL A 63 9.75 -0.67 7.97
N LEU A 64 8.72 -1.18 7.30
CA LEU A 64 8.76 -2.52 6.70
C LEU A 64 9.85 -2.64 5.62
N CYS A 65 9.99 -1.63 4.77
CA CYS A 65 11.06 -1.56 3.77
C CYS A 65 12.44 -1.48 4.42
N ALA A 66 12.61 -0.69 5.48
CA ALA A 66 13.87 -0.56 6.20
C ALA A 66 14.27 -1.88 6.87
N ILE A 67 13.32 -2.59 7.49
CA ILE A 67 13.55 -3.93 8.07
C ILE A 67 13.94 -4.92 6.97
N ALA A 68 13.24 -4.92 5.84
CA ALA A 68 13.58 -5.79 4.71
C ALA A 68 14.99 -5.50 4.16
N ALA A 69 15.32 -4.22 3.95
CA ALA A 69 16.64 -3.79 3.51
C ALA A 69 17.74 -4.16 4.51
N TRP A 70 17.48 -4.03 5.82
CA TRP A 70 18.42 -4.42 6.87
C TRP A 70 18.75 -5.90 6.83
N ARG A 71 17.77 -6.76 6.51
CA ARG A 71 17.97 -8.20 6.36
C ARG A 71 18.71 -8.59 5.08
N MET A 72 18.61 -7.78 4.02
CA MET A 72 19.26 -8.05 2.73
C MET A 72 20.69 -7.51 2.64
N THR A 73 21.06 -6.52 3.47
CA THR A 73 22.39 -5.91 3.42
C THR A 73 23.36 -6.48 4.45
N SER A 74 24.60 -6.72 4.02
CA SER A 74 25.72 -7.13 4.89
C SER A 74 26.70 -5.99 5.18
N SER A 75 26.62 -4.87 4.44
CA SER A 75 27.53 -3.73 4.59
C SER A 75 27.20 -2.88 5.81
N ILE A 76 28.20 -2.58 6.65
CA ILE A 76 28.07 -1.68 7.82
C ILE A 76 27.60 -0.29 7.39
N GLY A 77 28.11 0.25 6.27
CA GLY A 77 27.75 1.59 5.80
C GLY A 77 26.26 1.70 5.45
N SER A 78 25.72 0.70 4.73
CA SER A 78 24.29 0.64 4.41
C SER A 78 23.43 0.48 5.66
N LYS A 79 23.88 -0.33 6.64
CA LYS A 79 23.19 -0.46 7.93
C LYS A 79 23.13 0.88 8.67
N ALA A 80 24.21 1.64 8.74
CA ALA A 80 24.19 2.95 9.38
C ALA A 80 23.14 3.90 8.77
N VAL A 81 23.02 3.93 7.45
CA VAL A 81 22.01 4.74 6.75
C VAL A 81 20.59 4.26 7.03
N ILE A 82 20.36 2.94 6.99
CA ILE A 82 19.04 2.37 7.30
C ILE A 82 18.66 2.67 8.76
N PHE A 83 19.61 2.59 9.69
CA PHE A 83 19.39 2.93 11.09
C PHE A 83 18.98 4.39 11.26
N ALA A 84 19.66 5.32 10.57
CA ALA A 84 19.29 6.74 10.58
C ALA A 84 17.87 6.96 10.03
N GLY A 85 17.49 6.23 8.97
CA GLY A 85 16.12 6.24 8.43
C GLY A 85 15.08 5.74 9.44
N ILE A 86 15.35 4.65 10.15
CA ILE A 86 14.47 4.12 11.19
C ILE A 86 14.33 5.13 12.34
N ALA A 87 15.43 5.76 12.76
CA ALA A 87 15.42 6.79 13.79
C ALA A 87 14.56 8.01 13.38
N PHE A 88 14.69 8.46 12.13
CA PHE A 88 13.85 9.54 11.60
C PHE A 88 12.37 9.16 11.58
N VAL A 89 12.02 7.94 11.16
CA VAL A 89 10.64 7.47 11.16
C VAL A 89 10.07 7.39 12.58
N ALA A 90 10.87 7.00 13.57
CA ALA A 90 10.45 7.00 14.97
C ALA A 90 10.09 8.42 15.47
N LEU A 91 10.86 9.43 15.08
CA LEU A 91 10.54 10.84 15.37
C LEU A 91 9.25 11.29 14.68
N ALA A 92 9.03 10.87 13.43
CA ALA A 92 7.82 11.20 12.70
C ALA A 92 6.57 10.56 13.34
N PHE A 93 6.69 9.33 13.85
CA PHE A 93 5.59 8.67 14.57
C PHE A 93 5.17 9.42 15.83
N TYR A 94 6.13 9.99 16.57
CA TYR A 94 5.86 10.81 17.74
C TYR A 94 4.93 11.99 17.43
N GLY A 95 5.07 12.62 16.24
CA GLY A 95 4.23 13.76 15.83
C GLY A 95 2.88 13.40 15.17
N SER A 96 2.68 12.15 14.76
CA SER A 96 1.52 11.76 13.93
C SER A 96 0.22 11.46 14.68
N GLY A 97 0.27 11.33 16.02
CA GLY A 97 -0.89 11.01 16.86
C GLY A 97 -1.20 9.51 16.92
N TRP A 98 -1.70 9.05 18.07
CA TRP A 98 -1.94 7.61 18.34
C TRP A 98 -3.04 7.01 17.47
N GLU A 99 -4.14 7.75 17.26
CA GLU A 99 -5.30 7.27 16.51
C GLU A 99 -4.94 7.00 15.04
N ALA A 100 -4.22 7.92 14.40
CA ALA A 100 -3.76 7.75 13.02
C ALA A 100 -2.82 6.54 12.88
N ASN A 101 -1.92 6.33 13.84
CA ASN A 101 -1.04 5.17 13.86
C ASN A 101 -1.78 3.84 14.00
N ALA A 102 -2.75 3.77 14.92
CA ALA A 102 -3.56 2.58 15.12
C ALA A 102 -4.38 2.24 13.86
N TRP A 103 -5.04 3.23 13.28
CA TRP A 103 -5.81 3.04 12.05
C TRP A 103 -4.92 2.69 10.85
N SER A 104 -3.69 3.20 10.80
CA SER A 104 -2.73 2.78 9.77
C SER A 104 -2.41 1.30 9.86
N ILE A 105 -2.21 0.75 11.07
CA ILE A 105 -2.01 -0.69 11.26
C ILE A 105 -3.25 -1.47 10.79
N VAL A 106 -4.45 -1.02 11.15
CA VAL A 106 -5.71 -1.65 10.68
C VAL A 106 -5.77 -1.67 9.16
N LEU A 107 -5.41 -0.58 8.49
CA LEU A 107 -5.37 -0.51 7.03
C LEU A 107 -4.31 -1.43 6.42
N LEU A 108 -3.15 -1.58 7.05
CA LEU A 108 -2.12 -2.54 6.62
C LEU A 108 -2.62 -3.98 6.72
N LEU A 109 -3.28 -4.32 7.82
CA LEU A 109 -3.90 -5.63 8.01
C LEU A 109 -5.02 -5.87 7.00
N ALA A 110 -5.84 -4.86 6.72
CA ALA A 110 -6.86 -4.94 5.67
C ALA A 110 -6.22 -5.18 4.29
N GLY A 111 -5.12 -4.49 3.97
CA GLY A 111 -4.35 -4.73 2.75
C GLY A 111 -3.81 -6.17 2.66
N LEU A 112 -3.31 -6.72 3.77
CA LEU A 112 -2.86 -8.11 3.85
C LEU A 112 -4.03 -9.10 3.68
N ALA A 113 -5.18 -8.82 4.28
CA ALA A 113 -6.39 -9.63 4.13
C ALA A 113 -6.88 -9.64 2.68
N VAL A 114 -6.91 -8.48 2.02
CA VAL A 114 -7.23 -8.38 0.59
C VAL A 114 -6.26 -9.21 -0.25
N ARG A 115 -4.95 -9.10 0.02
CA ARG A 115 -3.94 -9.92 -0.66
C ARG A 115 -4.17 -11.41 -0.44
N TRP A 116 -4.54 -11.81 0.77
CA TRP A 116 -4.84 -13.21 1.10
C TRP A 116 -6.06 -13.73 0.33
N ILE A 117 -7.13 -12.93 0.23
CA ILE A 117 -8.34 -13.26 -0.54
C ILE A 117 -8.04 -13.37 -2.04
N ILE A 118 -7.25 -12.47 -2.60
CA ILE A 118 -6.87 -12.53 -4.02
C ILE A 118 -6.02 -13.79 -4.29
N ARG A 119 -5.09 -14.10 -3.39
CA ARG A 119 -4.22 -15.28 -3.54
C ARG A 119 -4.98 -16.61 -3.35
N SER A 120 -5.96 -16.67 -2.46
CA SER A 120 -6.81 -17.86 -2.31
C SER A 120 -7.73 -18.07 -3.51
N ARG A 121 -8.19 -17.00 -4.16
CA ARG A 121 -8.95 -17.06 -5.42
C ARG A 121 -8.10 -17.36 -6.65
N GLY A 122 -6.81 -17.03 -6.62
CA GLY A 122 -5.82 -17.41 -7.65
C GLY A 122 -5.27 -18.83 -7.51
N GLY A 123 -5.76 -19.61 -6.53
CA GLY A 123 -5.28 -20.96 -6.17
C GLY A 123 -6.04 -22.12 -6.79
N SER A 124 -6.55 -22.00 -8.02
CA SER A 124 -7.04 -23.13 -8.82
C SER A 124 -7.08 -22.77 -10.31
N SER A 125 -5.91 -22.70 -10.94
CA SER A 125 -5.77 -23.27 -12.27
C SER A 125 -5.05 -24.60 -12.10
N PRO A 126 -5.78 -25.71 -11.90
CA PRO A 126 -5.19 -27.01 -12.18
C PRO A 126 -4.81 -27.01 -13.67
N GLU A 127 -3.63 -27.53 -13.97
CA GLU A 127 -3.45 -28.30 -15.20
C GLU A 127 -3.61 -27.50 -16.51
N VAL A 128 -2.58 -26.73 -16.86
CA VAL A 128 -2.12 -26.79 -18.26
C VAL A 128 -1.23 -28.02 -18.37
N ALA A 129 -1.85 -29.20 -18.28
CA ALA A 129 -1.30 -30.38 -18.90
C ALA A 129 -1.23 -30.10 -20.40
N GLU A 130 -0.01 -30.17 -20.94
CA GLU A 130 0.22 -31.06 -22.07
C GLU A 130 -0.79 -30.98 -23.22
N THR A 131 -0.85 -29.86 -23.96
CA THR A 131 -1.21 -29.93 -25.38
C THR A 131 -0.75 -28.68 -26.14
N ARG A 132 0.06 -28.92 -27.18
CA ARG A 132 0.62 -28.01 -28.20
C ARG A 132 2.08 -27.64 -27.93
N ALA A 133 3.05 -27.99 -28.77
CA ALA A 133 3.16 -28.88 -29.91
C ALA A 133 4.67 -29.01 -30.16
#